data_AF-A0A453B6R4-F1
#
_entry.id   AF-A0A453B6R4-F1
#
_cell.length_a   1.000
_cell.length_b   1.000
_cell.length_c   1.000
_cell.angle_alpha   90.00
_cell.angle_beta   90.00
_cell.angle_gamma   90.00
#
_symmetry.space_group_name_H-M   'P 1'
#
loop_
_entity.id
_entity.type
_entity.pdbx_description
1 polymer ?
#
loop_
_entity_poly.entity_id
_entity_poly.type
_entity_poly.pdbx_seq_one_letter_code
_entity_poly.pdbx_strand_id
1 'polypeptide(L)'
;MASLGLTNPQEIWTLAENSRVLLEAFKLFFEKREKEIGNLVFDKDDQLAVEFVTAAANIRAHSFGIPLHSLFEAKGVAGNIVHAVATTNAIIAGLIVIEAIKVLQDDYKNYRMTYCLEHPTKKLLLMPVEPFEPNPSCYVCSETPLLLDVNTKVTKLKEVIDKIIKSKLGMNLPLVMIGSTLVFEDGDGLEEDEAANYALNLEKVLAELPAPVINGTKLTVEDFQQELSCSINIKHREEFDEEKEPDGMVLSGWSAPVEKQINSNGENKSAASSSSARATDDTVEDPSKPGMKRKLDELLETKENCDASSSAQVVEDDDDCTMLDGNPALIKKKRLQ
;
A
#
# COMPACT_ATOMS: atom_id res chain seq x y z
N MET A 1 30.31 -2.64 -7.59
CA MET A 1 30.79 -1.38 -6.98
C MET A 1 31.07 -1.64 -5.52
N ALA A 2 32.10 -1.05 -4.94
CA ALA A 2 32.51 -1.34 -3.57
C ALA A 2 31.45 -0.82 -2.58
N SER A 3 30.88 -1.72 -1.77
CA SER A 3 30.04 -1.37 -0.61
C SER A 3 30.88 -0.55 0.36
N LEU A 4 30.36 0.59 0.83
CA LEU A 4 30.97 1.39 1.91
C LEU A 4 30.66 0.80 3.30
N GLY A 5 29.70 -0.13 3.35
CA GLY A 5 29.19 -0.76 4.57
C GLY A 5 29.55 -2.24 4.72
N LEU A 6 28.91 -2.88 5.71
CA LEU A 6 29.10 -4.29 6.05
C LEU A 6 28.64 -5.23 4.93
N THR A 7 29.16 -6.46 4.93
CA THR A 7 28.92 -7.47 3.89
C THR A 7 27.48 -7.99 3.83
N ASN A 8 26.70 -7.82 4.90
CA ASN A 8 25.32 -8.30 5.00
C ASN A 8 24.32 -7.13 4.92
N PRO A 9 23.51 -7.01 3.85
CA PRO A 9 22.56 -5.91 3.69
C PRO A 9 21.33 -6.00 4.61
N GLN A 10 21.09 -7.14 5.25
CA GLN A 10 19.98 -7.33 6.19
C GLN A 10 20.35 -6.96 7.63
N GLU A 11 21.64 -6.75 7.92
CA GLU A 11 22.07 -6.30 9.24
C GLU A 11 21.77 -4.83 9.44
N ILE A 12 21.27 -4.51 10.63
CA ILE A 12 21.01 -3.14 11.07
C ILE A 12 22.33 -2.56 11.57
N TRP A 13 22.79 -1.48 10.92
CA TRP A 13 24.02 -0.79 11.32
C TRP A 13 23.83 -0.03 12.62
N THR A 14 24.86 -0.03 13.47
CA THR A 14 24.93 0.82 14.66
C THR A 14 25.04 2.29 14.28
N LEU A 15 24.78 3.19 15.24
CA LEU A 15 24.91 4.64 15.01
C LEU A 15 26.33 5.05 14.54
N ALA A 16 27.36 4.43 15.11
CA ALA A 16 28.75 4.68 14.74
C ALA A 16 29.05 4.24 13.31
N GLU A 17 28.51 3.09 12.89
CA GLU A 17 28.65 2.59 11.51
C GLU A 17 27.92 3.46 10.51
N ASN A 18 26.67 3.85 10.78
CA ASN A 18 25.92 4.79 9.95
C ASN A 18 26.70 6.11 9.81
N SER A 19 27.27 6.65 10.89
CA SER A 19 28.07 7.88 10.85
C SER A 19 29.31 7.75 9.96
N ARG A 20 30.02 6.61 10.04
CA ARG A 20 31.18 6.32 9.19
C ARG A 20 30.78 6.19 7.72
N VAL A 21 29.72 5.44 7.42
CA VAL A 21 29.22 5.25 6.05
C VAL A 21 28.80 6.58 5.43
N LEU A 22 28.10 7.43 6.19
CA LEU A 22 27.68 8.74 5.71
C LEU A 22 28.87 9.62 5.32
N LEU A 23 29.89 9.69 6.17
CA LEU A 23 31.10 10.50 5.91
C LEU A 23 31.88 9.99 4.70
N GLU A 24 32.07 8.67 4.57
CA GLU A 24 32.77 8.09 3.42
C GLU A 24 31.95 8.25 2.14
N ALA A 25 30.62 8.14 2.22
CA ALA A 25 29.74 8.38 1.07
C ALA A 25 29.86 9.82 0.57
N PHE A 26 29.81 10.81 1.47
CA PHE A 26 30.06 12.21 1.12
C PHE A 26 31.41 12.38 0.42
N LYS A 27 32.49 11.83 1.00
CA LYS A 27 33.82 11.91 0.41
C LYS A 27 33.85 11.32 -1.00
N LEU A 28 33.26 10.15 -1.22
CA LEU A 28 33.20 9.54 -2.54
C LEU A 28 32.38 10.34 -3.56
N PHE A 29 31.27 10.95 -3.14
CA PHE A 29 30.51 11.84 -4.01
C PHE A 29 31.35 13.03 -4.47
N PHE A 30 32.08 13.68 -3.56
CA PHE A 30 32.94 14.82 -3.90
C PHE A 30 34.19 14.42 -4.71
N GLU A 31 34.84 13.30 -4.39
CA GLU A 31 36.09 12.90 -5.06
C GLU A 31 35.85 12.22 -6.42
N LYS A 32 34.77 11.44 -6.55
CA LYS A 32 34.55 10.57 -7.73
C LYS A 32 33.37 10.98 -8.58
N ARG A 33 32.41 11.74 -8.04
CA ARG A 33 31.15 12.12 -8.72
C ARG A 33 30.86 13.62 -8.64
N GLU A 34 31.90 14.45 -8.54
CA GLU A 34 31.80 15.91 -8.39
C GLU A 34 30.88 16.55 -9.45
N LYS A 35 30.98 16.09 -10.71
CA LYS A 35 30.20 16.61 -11.85
C LYS A 35 28.71 16.33 -11.76
N GLU A 36 28.30 15.38 -10.93
CA GLU A 36 26.91 14.97 -10.77
C GLU A 36 26.22 15.75 -9.65
N ILE A 37 26.98 16.40 -8.76
CA ILE A 37 26.45 17.16 -7.62
C ILE A 37 25.47 18.23 -8.11
N GLY A 38 24.28 18.25 -7.51
CA GLY A 38 23.18 19.15 -7.86
C GLY A 38 22.23 18.63 -8.95
N ASN A 39 22.63 17.58 -9.69
CA ASN A 39 21.82 16.96 -10.75
C ASN A 39 21.61 15.45 -10.55
N LEU A 40 22.04 14.90 -9.42
CA LEU A 40 21.86 13.49 -9.07
C LEU A 40 20.37 13.16 -8.93
N VAL A 41 19.93 12.15 -9.67
CA VAL A 41 18.64 11.48 -9.47
C VAL A 41 18.90 10.21 -8.70
N PHE A 42 18.13 9.97 -7.64
CA PHE A 42 18.27 8.75 -6.85
C PHE A 42 17.96 7.52 -7.71
N ASP A 43 18.86 6.53 -7.65
CA ASP A 43 18.68 5.22 -8.27
C ASP A 43 18.86 4.14 -7.18
N LYS A 44 17.89 3.24 -7.06
CA LYS A 44 17.94 2.13 -6.10
C LYS A 44 19.05 1.13 -6.40
N ASP A 45 19.58 1.11 -7.63
CA ASP A 45 20.67 0.24 -8.04
C ASP A 45 22.04 0.92 -7.94
N ASP A 46 22.06 2.21 -7.59
CA ASP A 46 23.25 2.95 -7.17
C ASP A 46 23.55 2.69 -5.69
N GLN A 47 24.45 1.72 -5.46
CA GLN A 47 24.85 1.31 -4.12
C GLN A 47 25.30 2.49 -3.24
N LEU A 48 26.06 3.44 -3.80
CA LEU A 48 26.58 4.58 -3.04
C LEU A 48 25.44 5.51 -2.59
N ALA A 49 24.46 5.74 -3.47
CA ALA A 49 23.29 6.55 -3.14
C ALA A 49 22.40 5.87 -2.08
N VAL A 50 22.19 4.55 -2.18
CA VAL A 50 21.40 3.79 -1.21
C VAL A 50 22.07 3.76 0.17
N GLU A 51 23.38 3.55 0.22
CA GLU A 51 24.15 3.56 1.48
C GLU A 51 24.12 4.95 2.13
N PHE A 52 24.25 6.01 1.33
CA PHE A 52 24.11 7.39 1.78
C PHE A 52 22.74 7.66 2.40
N VAL A 53 21.66 7.30 1.70
CA VAL A 53 20.28 7.51 2.16
C VAL A 53 20.01 6.71 3.44
N THR A 54 20.41 5.44 3.48
CA THR A 54 20.25 4.56 4.65
C THR A 54 20.95 5.15 5.86
N ALA A 55 22.21 5.53 5.73
CA ALA A 55 23.00 6.08 6.82
C ALA A 55 22.40 7.40 7.35
N ALA A 56 22.04 8.32 6.47
CA ALA A 56 21.42 9.59 6.83
C ALA A 56 20.05 9.39 7.51
N ALA A 57 19.22 8.48 6.97
CA ALA A 57 17.90 8.17 7.51
C ALA A 57 18.00 7.54 8.91
N ASN A 58 18.92 6.60 9.11
CA ASN A 58 19.14 5.95 10.42
C ASN A 58 19.65 6.92 11.49
N ILE A 59 20.58 7.82 11.15
CA ILE A 59 21.04 8.86 12.09
C ILE A 59 19.87 9.78 12.49
N ARG A 60 19.02 10.13 11.52
CA ARG A 60 17.80 10.90 11.80
C ARG A 60 16.83 10.09 12.67
N ALA A 61 16.55 8.83 12.34
CA ALA A 61 15.65 7.96 13.09
C ALA A 61 16.08 7.84 14.56
N HIS A 62 17.38 7.62 14.81
CA HIS A 62 17.95 7.59 16.15
C HIS A 62 17.67 8.88 16.94
N SER A 63 17.75 10.04 16.29
CA SER A 63 17.50 11.34 16.92
C SER A 63 16.05 11.51 17.41
N PHE A 64 15.09 10.76 16.83
CA PHE A 64 13.68 10.77 17.20
C PHE A 64 13.24 9.51 17.96
N GLY A 65 14.16 8.64 18.39
CA GLY A 65 13.84 7.39 19.07
C GLY A 65 13.13 6.35 18.19
N ILE A 66 13.26 6.47 16.86
CA ILE A 66 12.68 5.55 15.89
C ILE A 66 13.68 4.39 15.66
N PRO A 67 13.21 3.13 15.60
CA PRO A 67 14.06 1.98 15.26
C PRO A 67 14.84 2.18 13.95
N LEU A 68 16.07 1.67 13.93
CA LEU A 68 16.92 1.73 12.74
C LEU A 68 16.50 0.66 11.74
N HIS A 69 16.72 0.94 10.46
CA HIS A 69 16.46 0.00 9.37
C HIS A 69 17.75 -0.56 8.80
N SER A 70 17.67 -1.79 8.31
CA SER A 70 18.72 -2.41 7.49
C SER A 70 18.84 -1.71 6.13
N LEU A 71 19.97 -1.93 5.46
CA LEU A 71 20.18 -1.43 4.09
C LEU A 71 19.12 -1.97 3.11
N PHE A 72 18.73 -3.24 3.29
CA PHE A 72 17.72 -3.89 2.47
C PHE A 72 16.34 -3.23 2.60
N GLU A 73 15.89 -3.00 3.84
CA GLU A 73 14.61 -2.33 4.12
C GLU A 73 14.63 -0.89 3.60
N ALA A 74 15.69 -0.14 3.88
CA ALA A 74 15.84 1.23 3.44
C ALA A 74 15.83 1.36 1.91
N LYS A 75 16.48 0.43 1.19
CA LYS A 75 16.41 0.36 -0.28
C LYS A 75 14.98 0.14 -0.77
N GLY A 76 14.24 -0.76 -0.12
CA GLY A 76 12.83 -1.04 -0.44
C GLY A 76 11.94 0.19 -0.23
N VAL A 77 12.07 0.88 0.91
CA VAL A 77 11.30 2.09 1.21
C VAL A 77 11.66 3.22 0.25
N ALA A 78 12.96 3.54 0.11
CA ALA A 78 13.42 4.66 -0.72
C ALA A 78 13.06 4.48 -2.20
N GLY A 79 13.16 3.25 -2.73
CA GLY A 79 12.80 2.94 -4.12
C GLY A 79 11.30 3.07 -4.42
N ASN A 80 10.44 3.10 -3.40
CA ASN A 80 8.98 3.14 -3.53
C ASN A 80 8.37 4.50 -3.12
N ILE A 81 9.18 5.53 -2.87
CA ILE A 81 8.69 6.87 -2.52
C ILE A 81 7.97 7.48 -3.72
N VAL A 82 6.71 7.86 -3.53
CA VAL A 82 5.93 8.64 -4.49
C VAL A 82 5.95 10.11 -4.09
N HIS A 83 6.34 10.98 -5.02
CA HIS A 83 6.34 12.42 -4.79
C HIS A 83 4.93 12.93 -4.50
N ALA A 84 4.78 13.70 -3.42
CA ALA A 84 3.53 14.39 -3.12
C ALA A 84 3.52 15.78 -3.77
N VAL A 85 2.38 16.14 -4.37
CA VAL A 85 2.15 17.47 -4.94
C VAL A 85 0.97 18.11 -4.20
N ALA A 86 1.18 19.33 -3.70
CA ALA A 86 0.18 20.03 -2.89
C ALA A 86 -1.17 20.22 -3.63
N THR A 87 -1.12 20.48 -4.93
CA THR A 87 -2.32 20.65 -5.76
C THR A 87 -3.15 19.38 -5.87
N THR A 88 -2.54 18.19 -5.94
CA THR A 88 -3.26 16.92 -5.91
C THR A 88 -4.01 16.75 -4.60
N ASN A 89 -3.39 17.06 -3.46
CA ASN A 89 -4.06 17.00 -2.16
C ASN A 89 -5.25 17.98 -2.09
N ALA A 90 -5.11 19.19 -2.63
CA ALA A 90 -6.20 20.16 -2.67
C ALA A 90 -7.39 19.68 -3.53
N ILE A 91 -7.11 19.08 -4.69
CA ILE A 91 -8.15 18.50 -5.57
C ILE A 91 -8.88 17.37 -4.84
N ILE A 92 -8.14 16.43 -4.25
CA ILE A 92 -8.74 15.29 -3.53
C ILE A 92 -9.54 15.75 -2.32
N ALA A 93 -9.05 16.72 -1.55
CA ALA A 93 -9.79 17.29 -0.42
C ALA A 93 -11.12 17.93 -0.86
N GLY A 94 -11.13 18.66 -1.98
CA GLY A 94 -12.37 19.20 -2.55
C GLY A 94 -13.36 18.11 -2.94
N LEU A 95 -12.88 17.02 -3.56
CA LEU A 95 -13.70 15.86 -3.91
C LEU A 95 -14.29 15.16 -2.68
N ILE A 96 -13.51 15.01 -1.60
CA ILE A 96 -14.00 14.44 -0.34
C ILE A 96 -15.18 15.24 0.20
N VAL A 97 -15.08 16.58 0.22
CA VAL A 97 -16.17 17.43 0.73
C VAL A 97 -17.41 17.34 -0.17
N ILE A 98 -17.24 17.27 -1.49
CA ILE A 98 -18.35 17.10 -2.44
C ILE A 98 -19.11 15.79 -2.16
N GLU A 99 -18.40 14.67 -1.97
CA GLU A 99 -19.04 13.39 -1.64
C GLU A 99 -19.65 13.40 -0.24
N ALA A 100 -19.01 14.04 0.74
CA ALA A 100 -19.56 14.18 2.10
C ALA A 100 -20.89 14.96 2.13
N ILE A 101 -21.02 16.02 1.33
CA ILE A 101 -22.28 16.77 1.22
C ILE A 101 -23.41 15.87 0.71
N LYS A 102 -23.13 15.02 -0.29
CA LYS A 102 -24.11 14.05 -0.79
C LYS A 102 -24.51 13.05 0.31
N VAL A 103 -23.57 12.63 1.17
CA VAL A 103 -23.83 11.75 2.34
C VAL A 103 -24.78 12.41 3.31
N LEU A 104 -24.54 13.67 3.65
CA LEU A 104 -25.40 14.42 4.56
C LEU A 104 -26.80 14.70 3.98
N GLN A 105 -26.97 14.62 2.67
CA GLN A 105 -28.24 14.79 1.97
C GLN A 105 -28.97 13.48 1.68
N ASP A 106 -28.45 12.34 2.16
CA ASP A 106 -28.95 11.00 1.85
C ASP A 106 -28.97 10.68 0.34
N ASP A 107 -28.09 11.31 -0.45
CA ASP A 107 -28.01 11.12 -1.91
C ASP A 107 -27.08 9.96 -2.30
N TYR A 108 -27.39 8.76 -1.78
CA TYR A 108 -26.53 7.59 -1.94
C TYR A 108 -26.38 7.09 -3.38
N LYS A 109 -27.30 7.50 -4.27
CA LYS A 109 -27.31 7.06 -5.68
C LYS A 109 -26.31 7.83 -6.54
N ASN A 110 -25.90 9.01 -6.10
CA ASN A 110 -25.03 9.91 -6.88
C ASN A 110 -23.59 9.98 -6.34
N TYR A 111 -23.21 9.10 -5.42
CA TYR A 111 -21.79 8.98 -5.06
C TYR A 111 -20.97 8.47 -6.22
N ARG A 112 -19.74 8.97 -6.31
CA ARG A 112 -18.79 8.49 -7.30
C ARG A 112 -17.43 8.30 -6.64
N MET A 113 -16.80 7.18 -6.96
CA MET A 113 -15.38 7.03 -6.74
C MET A 113 -14.67 7.78 -7.87
N THR A 114 -14.01 8.90 -7.57
CA THR A 114 -13.40 9.75 -8.60
C THR A 114 -11.89 9.57 -8.63
N TYR A 115 -11.35 9.13 -9.76
CA TYR A 115 -9.92 9.06 -10.00
C TYR A 115 -9.40 10.37 -10.56
N CYS A 116 -8.38 10.96 -9.91
CA CYS A 116 -7.61 12.04 -10.48
C CYS A 116 -6.48 11.45 -11.34
N LEU A 117 -6.58 11.60 -12.65
CA LEU A 117 -5.58 11.07 -13.59
C LEU A 117 -4.42 12.06 -13.75
N GLU A 118 -3.25 11.55 -14.11
CA GLU A 118 -2.10 12.39 -14.50
C GLU A 118 -2.31 13.01 -15.90
N HIS A 119 -2.90 12.23 -16.80
CA HIS A 119 -3.22 12.67 -18.16
C HIS A 119 -4.70 12.43 -18.48
N PRO A 120 -5.38 13.40 -19.13
CA PRO A 120 -6.78 13.24 -19.47
C PRO A 120 -7.04 12.00 -20.33
N THR A 121 -7.95 11.16 -19.88
CA THR A 121 -8.44 10.01 -20.65
C THR A 121 -9.89 10.27 -21.03
N LYS A 122 -10.25 10.05 -22.31
CA LYS A 122 -11.59 10.40 -22.82
C LYS A 122 -11.99 11.87 -22.53
N LYS A 123 -11.03 12.79 -22.57
CA LYS A 123 -11.18 14.23 -22.23
C LYS A 123 -11.55 14.52 -20.77
N LEU A 124 -11.40 13.54 -19.87
CA LEU A 124 -11.63 13.69 -18.45
C LEU A 124 -10.31 13.53 -17.69
N LEU A 125 -9.98 14.53 -16.86
CA LEU A 125 -8.89 14.44 -15.89
C LEU A 125 -9.38 13.83 -14.58
N LEU A 126 -10.60 14.22 -14.17
CA LEU A 126 -11.33 13.61 -13.07
C LEU A 126 -12.31 12.60 -13.65
N MET A 127 -12.07 11.32 -13.36
CA MET A 127 -12.83 10.21 -13.91
C MET A 127 -13.71 9.61 -12.80
N PRO A 128 -14.99 10.01 -12.71
CA PRO A 128 -15.93 9.40 -11.78
C PRO A 128 -16.31 8.00 -12.27
N VAL A 129 -16.29 7.04 -11.36
CA VAL A 129 -16.84 5.70 -11.56
C VAL A 129 -17.87 5.40 -10.47
N GLU A 130 -18.77 4.47 -10.78
CA GLU A 130 -19.70 3.94 -9.79
C GLU A 130 -18.91 3.13 -8.73
N PRO A 131 -19.20 3.28 -7.44
CA PRO A 131 -18.57 2.48 -6.40
C PRO A 131 -18.77 0.98 -6.65
N PHE A 132 -17.79 0.17 -6.24
CA PHE A 132 -17.90 -1.27 -6.34
C PHE A 132 -18.87 -1.81 -5.28
N GLU A 133 -19.61 -2.85 -5.63
CA GLU A 133 -20.41 -3.62 -4.68
C GLU A 133 -19.49 -4.32 -3.65
N PRO A 134 -19.96 -4.57 -2.42
CA PRO A 134 -19.21 -5.31 -1.41
C PRO A 134 -18.74 -6.66 -1.96
N ASN A 135 -17.44 -6.96 -1.80
CA ASN A 135 -16.87 -8.22 -2.25
C ASN A 135 -17.35 -9.38 -1.34
N PRO A 136 -18.06 -10.40 -1.87
CA PRO A 136 -18.52 -11.52 -1.05
C PRO A 136 -17.39 -12.30 -0.38
N SER A 137 -16.17 -12.30 -0.92
CA SER A 137 -15.03 -13.01 -0.33
C SER A 137 -14.22 -12.20 0.70
N CYS A 138 -14.63 -10.97 1.01
CA CYS A 138 -13.91 -10.12 1.96
C CYS A 138 -14.09 -10.60 3.41
N TYR A 139 -13.02 -11.01 4.08
CA TYR A 139 -13.08 -11.47 5.49
C TYR A 139 -13.46 -10.39 6.52
N VAL A 140 -13.46 -9.12 6.11
CA VAL A 140 -13.77 -7.97 6.99
C VAL A 140 -15.26 -7.62 6.94
N CYS A 141 -15.83 -7.49 5.74
CA CYS A 141 -17.21 -7.04 5.56
C CYS A 141 -18.18 -8.16 5.16
N SER A 142 -17.72 -9.42 5.09
CA SER A 142 -18.54 -10.59 4.82
C SER A 142 -18.30 -11.69 5.84
N GLU A 143 -19.21 -12.67 5.89
CA GLU A 143 -19.11 -13.83 6.78
C GLU A 143 -18.24 -14.97 6.20
N THR A 144 -17.49 -14.70 5.13
CA THR A 144 -16.68 -15.74 4.47
C THR A 144 -15.49 -16.14 5.34
N PRO A 145 -15.35 -17.42 5.72
CA PRO A 145 -14.24 -17.86 6.53
C PRO A 145 -12.94 -17.90 5.72
N LEU A 146 -11.84 -17.52 6.37
CA LEU A 146 -10.48 -17.69 5.89
C LEU A 146 -10.05 -19.16 5.97
N LEU A 147 -8.99 -19.51 5.25
CA LEU A 147 -8.37 -20.84 5.32
C LEU A 147 -6.88 -20.70 5.64
N LEU A 148 -6.42 -21.35 6.69
CA LEU A 148 -5.01 -21.39 7.09
C LEU A 148 -4.45 -22.81 6.94
N ASP A 149 -3.55 -23.00 5.97
CA ASP A 149 -2.74 -24.20 5.86
C ASP A 149 -1.56 -24.09 6.85
N VAL A 150 -1.47 -25.03 7.81
CA VAL A 150 -0.46 -25.00 8.89
C VAL A 150 -0.16 -26.41 9.41
N ASN A 151 1.06 -26.65 9.91
CA ASN A 151 1.37 -27.88 10.63
C ASN A 151 0.95 -27.77 12.10
N THR A 152 -0.23 -28.31 12.43
CA THR A 152 -0.79 -28.22 13.80
C THR A 152 0.03 -28.92 14.89
N LYS A 153 0.99 -29.79 14.53
CA LYS A 153 1.83 -30.52 15.49
C LYS A 153 3.13 -29.78 15.82
N VAL A 154 3.51 -28.80 15.00
CA VAL A 154 4.81 -28.11 15.10
C VAL A 154 4.60 -26.63 15.44
N THR A 155 3.65 -25.99 14.77
CA THR A 155 3.39 -24.56 14.93
C THR A 155 2.79 -24.26 16.30
N LYS A 156 3.36 -23.27 16.97
CA LYS A 156 2.87 -22.74 18.25
C LYS A 156 1.73 -21.76 18.06
N LEU A 157 0.87 -21.63 19.06
CA LEU A 157 -0.22 -20.64 19.02
C LEU A 157 0.31 -19.20 18.87
N LYS A 158 1.43 -18.89 19.52
CA LYS A 158 2.10 -17.58 19.41
C LYS A 158 2.42 -17.19 17.97
N GLU A 159 2.90 -18.13 17.17
CA GLU A 159 3.27 -17.86 15.77
C GLU A 159 2.05 -17.51 14.92
N VAL A 160 0.91 -18.17 15.17
CA VAL A 160 -0.35 -17.84 14.49
C VAL A 160 -0.85 -16.45 14.90
N ILE A 161 -0.79 -16.13 16.19
CA ILE A 161 -1.21 -14.81 16.69
C ILE A 161 -0.33 -13.70 16.10
N ASP A 162 0.99 -13.81 16.23
CA ASP A 162 1.89 -12.75 15.82
C ASP A 162 1.95 -12.61 14.29
N LYS A 163 2.12 -13.72 13.55
CA LYS A 163 2.36 -13.69 12.09
C LYS A 163 1.08 -13.64 11.26
N ILE A 164 -0.02 -14.22 11.73
CA ILE A 164 -1.28 -14.25 10.95
C ILE A 164 -2.25 -13.22 11.49
N ILE A 165 -2.63 -13.31 12.76
CA ILE A 165 -3.73 -12.51 13.31
C ILE A 165 -3.34 -11.03 13.45
N LYS A 166 -2.21 -10.74 14.09
CA LYS A 166 -1.74 -9.35 14.27
C LYS A 166 -1.11 -8.80 12.99
N SER A 167 -0.15 -9.51 12.41
CA SER A 167 0.62 -9.01 11.26
C SER A 167 -0.17 -9.01 9.94
N LYS A 168 -0.83 -10.12 9.55
CA LYS A 168 -1.55 -10.19 8.26
C LYS A 168 -2.99 -9.67 8.33
N LEU A 169 -3.73 -10.01 9.37
CA LEU A 169 -5.13 -9.59 9.53
C LEU A 169 -5.27 -8.21 10.19
N GLY A 170 -4.20 -7.68 10.80
CA GLY A 170 -4.19 -6.33 11.36
C GLY A 170 -5.00 -6.17 12.65
N MET A 171 -5.26 -7.26 13.38
CA MET A 171 -5.94 -7.21 14.67
C MET A 171 -5.01 -6.66 15.76
N ASN A 172 -5.51 -5.79 16.61
CA ASN A 172 -4.76 -5.14 17.69
C ASN A 172 -4.77 -5.99 18.96
N LEU A 173 -5.97 -6.34 19.44
CA LEU A 173 -6.23 -7.05 20.69
C LEU A 173 -7.10 -8.29 20.41
N PRO A 174 -6.50 -9.35 19.82
CA PRO A 174 -7.27 -10.49 19.38
C PRO A 174 -7.66 -11.40 20.54
N LEU A 175 -8.93 -11.81 20.53
CA LEU A 175 -9.50 -12.89 21.31
C LEU A 175 -9.69 -14.10 20.39
N VAL A 176 -9.18 -15.26 20.79
CA VAL A 176 -9.21 -16.51 20.00
C VAL A 176 -10.03 -17.58 20.69
N MET A 177 -11.12 -17.99 20.04
CA MET A 177 -12.00 -19.08 20.48
C MET A 177 -11.93 -20.30 19.57
N ILE A 178 -12.00 -21.48 20.19
CA ILE A 178 -12.13 -22.77 19.53
C ILE A 178 -13.42 -23.44 20.01
N GLY A 179 -14.44 -23.45 19.15
CA GLY A 179 -15.79 -23.84 19.56
C GLY A 179 -16.30 -22.89 20.66
N SER A 180 -16.52 -23.41 21.86
CA SER A 180 -16.91 -22.62 23.05
C SER A 180 -15.77 -22.37 24.03
N THR A 181 -14.53 -22.75 23.68
CA THR A 181 -13.37 -22.60 24.57
C THR A 181 -12.59 -21.35 24.19
N LEU A 182 -12.45 -20.42 25.12
CA LEU A 182 -11.55 -19.28 25.01
C LEU A 182 -10.12 -19.76 25.25
N VAL A 183 -9.25 -19.60 24.25
CA VAL A 183 -7.88 -20.14 24.30
C VAL A 183 -6.84 -19.06 24.50
N PHE A 184 -7.13 -17.84 24.05
CA PHE A 184 -6.26 -16.69 24.18
C PHE A 184 -7.10 -15.41 24.14
N GLU A 185 -6.71 -14.43 24.95
CA GLU A 185 -7.21 -13.07 24.92
C GLU A 185 -6.02 -12.14 25.16
N ASP A 186 -5.98 -11.03 24.43
CA ASP A 186 -4.98 -9.98 24.59
C ASP A 186 -5.65 -8.71 25.11
N GLY A 187 -5.09 -8.12 26.17
CA GLY A 187 -5.65 -6.92 26.78
C GLY A 187 -5.13 -6.67 28.20
N ASP A 188 -5.17 -5.40 28.60
CA ASP A 188 -4.65 -4.93 29.91
C ASP A 188 -5.62 -5.22 31.08
N GLY A 189 -6.79 -5.81 30.80
CA GLY A 189 -7.85 -6.07 31.79
C GLY A 189 -7.84 -7.47 32.39
N LEU A 190 -6.88 -8.32 32.02
CA LEU A 190 -6.82 -9.72 32.43
C LEU A 190 -6.34 -9.87 33.88
N GLU A 191 -6.93 -10.82 34.61
CA GLU A 191 -6.41 -11.20 35.92
C GLU A 191 -5.04 -11.90 35.76
N GLU A 192 -4.16 -11.82 36.78
CA GLU A 192 -2.78 -12.32 36.68
C GLU A 192 -2.71 -13.83 36.36
N ASP A 193 -3.66 -14.61 36.87
CA ASP A 193 -3.76 -16.05 36.63
C ASP A 193 -4.31 -16.37 35.23
N GLU A 194 -5.26 -15.58 34.72
CA GLU A 194 -5.73 -15.66 33.33
C GLU A 194 -4.59 -15.36 32.34
N ALA A 195 -3.88 -14.26 32.55
CA ALA A 195 -2.73 -13.87 31.74
C ALA A 195 -1.63 -14.94 31.76
N ALA A 196 -1.34 -15.52 32.94
CA ALA A 196 -0.39 -16.62 33.06
C ALA A 196 -0.85 -17.87 32.30
N ASN A 197 -2.14 -18.21 32.35
CA ASN A 197 -2.70 -19.35 31.62
C ASN A 197 -2.63 -19.16 30.09
N TYR A 198 -2.93 -17.96 29.59
CA TYR A 198 -2.78 -17.64 28.17
C TYR A 198 -1.33 -17.64 27.73
N ALA A 199 -0.40 -17.15 28.54
CA ALA A 199 1.03 -17.23 28.29
C ALA A 199 1.51 -18.70 28.16
N LEU A 200 0.97 -19.62 28.96
CA LEU A 200 1.24 -21.05 28.82
C LEU A 200 0.66 -21.63 27.52
N ASN A 201 -0.50 -21.16 27.07
CA ASN A 201 -1.11 -21.62 25.82
C ASN A 201 -0.33 -21.11 24.59
N LEU A 202 0.25 -19.91 24.65
CA LEU A 202 1.06 -19.35 23.55
C LEU A 202 2.23 -20.26 23.16
N GLU A 203 2.86 -20.93 24.14
CA GLU A 203 4.02 -21.79 23.92
C GLU A 203 3.66 -23.23 23.50
N LYS A 204 2.38 -23.62 23.63
CA LYS A 204 1.90 -24.95 23.18
C LYS A 204 1.72 -24.98 21.67
N VAL A 205 1.92 -26.16 21.10
CA VAL A 205 1.55 -26.43 19.71
C VAL A 205 0.04 -26.47 19.56
N LEU A 206 -0.47 -26.15 18.37
CA LEU A 206 -1.91 -26.04 18.11
C LEU A 206 -2.71 -27.30 18.51
N ALA A 207 -2.13 -28.49 18.31
CA ALA A 207 -2.74 -29.77 18.70
C ALA A 207 -2.81 -30.03 20.22
N GLU A 208 -2.00 -29.34 21.03
CA GLU A 208 -1.89 -29.52 22.49
C GLU A 208 -2.62 -28.44 23.30
N LEU A 209 -3.33 -27.54 22.62
CA LEU A 209 -4.15 -26.52 23.26
C LEU A 209 -5.28 -27.15 24.10
N PRO A 210 -5.83 -26.42 25.10
CA PRO A 210 -6.95 -26.92 25.91
C PRO A 210 -8.13 -27.44 25.08
N ALA A 211 -8.37 -26.81 23.93
CA ALA A 211 -9.16 -27.35 22.84
C ALA A 211 -8.22 -27.70 21.67
N PRO A 212 -7.96 -28.99 21.38
CA PRO A 212 -7.02 -29.39 20.34
C PRO A 212 -7.42 -28.88 18.95
N VAL A 213 -6.50 -28.21 18.28
CA VAL A 213 -6.65 -27.82 16.87
C VAL A 213 -6.17 -28.95 15.97
N ILE A 214 -7.07 -29.45 15.14
CA ILE A 214 -6.81 -30.49 14.13
C ILE A 214 -7.25 -30.01 12.76
N ASN A 215 -7.05 -30.85 11.74
CA ASN A 215 -7.57 -30.57 10.41
C ASN A 215 -9.09 -30.37 10.43
N GLY A 216 -9.57 -29.26 9.87
CA GLY A 216 -10.98 -28.89 9.84
C GLY A 216 -11.46 -28.11 11.07
N THR A 217 -10.61 -27.86 12.07
CA THR A 217 -10.98 -27.01 13.21
C THR A 217 -11.23 -25.58 12.72
N LYS A 218 -12.32 -24.98 13.22
CA LYS A 218 -12.66 -23.57 12.98
C LYS A 218 -12.23 -22.73 14.18
N LEU A 219 -11.37 -21.76 13.96
CA LEU A 219 -11.03 -20.70 14.92
C LEU A 219 -11.97 -19.52 14.70
N THR A 220 -12.47 -18.94 15.78
CA THR A 220 -13.16 -17.65 15.75
C THR A 220 -12.25 -16.63 16.40
N VAL A 221 -11.92 -15.56 15.69
CA VAL A 221 -11.04 -14.50 16.17
C VAL A 221 -11.81 -13.19 16.19
N GLU A 222 -11.81 -12.53 17.34
CA GLU A 222 -12.54 -11.30 17.57
C GLU A 222 -11.59 -10.22 18.09
N ASP A 223 -11.77 -8.99 17.62
CA ASP A 223 -11.12 -7.81 18.16
C ASP A 223 -12.22 -6.80 18.52
N PHE A 224 -12.50 -6.68 19.81
CA PHE A 224 -13.55 -5.77 20.31
C PHE A 224 -13.18 -4.30 20.14
N GLN A 225 -11.89 -3.96 20.08
CA GLN A 225 -11.46 -2.58 19.86
C GLN A 225 -11.76 -2.14 18.43
N GLN A 226 -11.64 -3.06 17.47
CA GLN A 226 -11.89 -2.82 16.04
C GLN A 226 -13.31 -3.19 15.61
N GLU A 227 -14.15 -3.74 16.50
CA GLU A 227 -15.45 -4.33 16.16
C GLU A 227 -15.36 -5.35 14.99
N LEU A 228 -14.26 -6.12 14.97
CA LEU A 228 -13.94 -7.04 13.89
C LEU A 228 -14.05 -8.49 14.38
N SER A 229 -14.77 -9.33 13.65
CA SER A 229 -14.84 -10.78 13.89
C SER A 229 -14.59 -11.52 12.59
N CYS A 230 -13.72 -12.53 12.63
CA CYS A 230 -13.49 -13.40 11.50
C CYS A 230 -13.36 -14.86 11.92
N SER A 231 -13.60 -15.74 10.95
CA SER A 231 -13.48 -17.18 11.13
C SER A 231 -12.32 -17.72 10.30
N ILE A 232 -11.45 -18.53 10.89
CA ILE A 232 -10.31 -19.17 10.21
C ILE A 232 -10.47 -20.68 10.28
N ASN A 233 -10.64 -21.33 9.13
CA ASN A 233 -10.63 -22.77 9.02
C ASN A 233 -9.19 -23.28 8.93
N ILE A 234 -8.84 -24.27 9.76
CA ILE A 234 -7.51 -24.87 9.78
C ILE A 234 -7.45 -26.06 8.83
N LYS A 235 -6.44 -26.08 7.97
CA LYS A 235 -6.09 -27.24 7.15
C LYS A 235 -4.68 -27.71 7.52
N HIS A 236 -4.62 -28.92 8.05
CA HIS A 236 -3.35 -29.49 8.47
C HIS A 236 -2.52 -29.88 7.25
N ARG A 237 -1.28 -29.40 7.18
CA ARG A 237 -0.30 -29.76 6.16
C ARG A 237 1.04 -30.00 6.84
N GLU A 238 1.73 -31.07 6.49
CA GLU A 238 3.02 -31.42 7.12
C GLU A 238 4.22 -30.83 6.37
N GLU A 239 4.12 -30.77 5.03
CA GLU A 239 5.20 -30.32 4.15
C GLU A 239 4.95 -28.89 3.65
N PHE A 240 5.99 -28.05 3.71
CA PHE A 240 6.02 -26.69 3.20
C PHE A 240 7.27 -26.48 2.36
N ASP A 241 7.15 -25.68 1.31
CA ASP A 241 8.29 -25.29 0.47
C ASP A 241 9.11 -24.24 1.25
N GLU A 242 10.31 -24.60 1.70
CA GLU A 242 11.15 -23.72 2.53
C GLU A 242 11.52 -22.40 1.82
N GLU A 243 11.53 -22.38 0.48
CA GLU A 243 11.87 -21.19 -0.30
C GLU A 243 10.64 -20.28 -0.48
N LYS A 244 9.45 -20.86 -0.70
CA LYS A 244 8.22 -20.08 -0.95
C LYS A 244 7.41 -19.78 0.29
N GLU A 245 7.47 -20.64 1.30
CA GLU A 245 6.64 -20.64 2.49
C GLU A 245 7.51 -20.79 3.75
N PRO A 246 8.47 -19.86 3.97
CA PRO A 246 9.48 -19.99 5.03
C PRO A 246 8.88 -20.02 6.45
N ASP A 247 7.67 -19.45 6.62
CA ASP A 247 6.95 -19.43 7.89
C ASP A 247 6.15 -20.72 8.17
N GLY A 248 6.08 -21.67 7.23
CA GLY A 248 5.29 -22.89 7.39
C GLY A 248 3.77 -22.65 7.52
N MET A 249 3.28 -21.50 7.02
CA MET A 249 1.88 -21.08 7.13
C MET A 249 1.40 -20.35 5.87
N VAL A 250 0.23 -20.73 5.36
CA VAL A 250 -0.38 -20.09 4.19
C VAL A 250 -1.82 -19.69 4.49
N LEU A 251 -2.09 -18.39 4.40
CA LEU A 251 -3.43 -17.84 4.58
C LEU A 251 -4.08 -17.60 3.21
N SER A 252 -5.26 -18.20 3.01
CA SER A 252 -6.09 -18.06 1.82
C SER A 252 -7.43 -17.38 2.16
N GLY A 253 -8.04 -16.72 1.19
CA GLY A 253 -9.22 -15.87 1.40
C GLY A 253 -8.87 -14.46 1.92
N TRP A 254 -7.57 -14.21 2.10
CA TRP A 254 -7.00 -12.91 2.41
C TRP A 254 -6.24 -12.40 1.19
N SER A 255 -6.36 -11.10 0.92
CA SER A 255 -5.55 -10.42 -0.09
C SER A 255 -4.65 -9.44 0.64
N ALA A 256 -3.33 -9.54 0.42
CA ALA A 256 -2.40 -8.56 0.94
C ALA A 256 -2.77 -7.15 0.44
N PRO A 257 -2.50 -6.11 1.24
CA PRO A 257 -2.46 -4.74 0.70
C PRO A 257 -1.58 -4.73 -0.55
N VAL A 258 -2.04 -4.09 -1.62
CA VAL A 258 -1.28 -4.02 -2.87
C VAL A 258 -0.02 -3.19 -2.65
N GLU A 259 1.08 -3.83 -2.27
CA GLU A 259 2.40 -3.28 -2.49
C GLU A 259 2.60 -3.24 -4.00
N LYS A 260 2.59 -2.04 -4.59
CA LYS A 260 2.92 -1.85 -6.00
C LYS A 260 4.39 -2.20 -6.22
N GLN A 261 4.69 -3.47 -6.49
CA GLN A 261 5.94 -3.87 -7.12
C GLN A 261 5.94 -3.32 -8.56
N ILE A 262 6.36 -2.07 -8.72
CA ILE A 262 6.72 -1.54 -10.04
C ILE A 262 8.10 -2.10 -10.35
N ASN A 263 8.12 -3.29 -10.94
CA ASN A 263 9.28 -3.73 -11.70
C ASN A 263 9.43 -2.78 -12.89
N SER A 264 10.38 -1.86 -12.77
CA SER A 264 10.88 -1.04 -13.85
C SER A 264 11.46 -1.94 -14.94
N ASN A 265 10.68 -2.19 -15.98
CA ASN A 265 11.21 -2.28 -17.33
C ASN A 265 10.36 -1.36 -18.20
N GLY A 266 11.01 -0.34 -18.75
CA GLY A 266 10.40 0.58 -19.68
C GLY A 266 9.86 -0.19 -20.88
N GLU A 267 8.56 -0.05 -21.13
CA GLU A 267 7.97 0.24 -22.43
C GLU A 267 6.45 0.38 -22.24
N ASN A 268 5.94 1.55 -22.60
CA ASN A 268 4.52 1.85 -22.66
C ASN A 268 3.80 0.86 -23.58
N LYS A 269 2.98 -0.05 -23.03
CA LYS A 269 1.73 -0.50 -23.66
C LYS A 269 0.69 -0.82 -22.60
N SER A 270 -0.35 0.01 -22.57
CA SER A 270 -1.61 -0.23 -21.88
C SER A 270 -2.25 -1.52 -22.39
N ALA A 271 -2.55 -2.46 -21.50
CA ALA A 271 -3.49 -3.54 -21.76
C ALA A 271 -4.27 -3.84 -20.49
N ALA A 272 -5.54 -3.44 -20.50
CA ALA A 272 -6.53 -3.85 -19.52
C ALA A 272 -6.75 -5.37 -19.64
N SER A 273 -6.54 -6.10 -18.55
CA SER A 273 -6.90 -7.51 -18.45
C SER A 273 -8.39 -7.62 -18.09
N SER A 274 -9.23 -7.73 -19.12
CA SER A 274 -10.59 -8.24 -18.98
C SER A 274 -10.56 -9.75 -18.78
N SER A 275 -11.17 -10.20 -17.70
CA SER A 275 -11.44 -11.60 -17.38
C SER A 275 -12.28 -12.29 -18.46
N SER A 276 -11.87 -13.52 -18.74
CA SER A 276 -12.34 -14.45 -19.76
C SER A 276 -13.82 -14.84 -19.63
N ALA A 277 -14.58 -14.71 -20.72
CA ALA A 277 -15.81 -15.45 -20.97
C ALA A 277 -15.68 -16.25 -22.27
N ARG A 278 -16.29 -17.44 -22.27
CA ARG A 278 -16.05 -18.58 -23.16
C ARG A 278 -16.48 -18.38 -24.62
N ALA A 279 -15.67 -18.99 -25.48
CA ALA A 279 -15.87 -19.56 -26.82
C ALA A 279 -17.25 -19.52 -27.50
N THR A 280 -17.25 -19.09 -28.77
CA THR A 280 -17.83 -19.81 -29.91
C THR A 280 -17.02 -19.52 -31.18
N ASP A 281 -16.84 -20.58 -31.97
CA ASP A 281 -16.10 -20.74 -33.22
C ASP A 281 -16.84 -20.14 -34.43
N ASP A 282 -16.11 -19.56 -35.39
CA ASP A 282 -16.33 -19.74 -36.84
C ASP A 282 -15.35 -18.91 -37.71
N THR A 283 -14.37 -19.64 -38.26
CA THR A 283 -13.93 -19.70 -39.67
C THR A 283 -13.74 -18.44 -40.57
N VAL A 284 -12.47 -18.26 -40.98
CA VAL A 284 -11.96 -18.16 -42.39
C VAL A 284 -11.57 -16.80 -43.02
N GLU A 285 -10.32 -16.81 -43.50
CA GLU A 285 -9.64 -16.07 -44.61
C GLU A 285 -8.99 -14.68 -44.45
N ASP A 286 -7.65 -14.70 -44.39
CA ASP A 286 -6.69 -13.72 -44.92
C ASP A 286 -6.58 -13.89 -46.46
N PRO A 287 -6.25 -12.83 -47.23
CA PRO A 287 -4.89 -12.83 -47.78
C PRO A 287 -4.21 -11.44 -47.91
N SER A 288 -2.98 -11.38 -47.38
CA SER A 288 -1.72 -10.96 -48.04
C SER A 288 -1.50 -9.52 -48.58
N LYS A 289 -0.66 -8.75 -47.82
CA LYS A 289 0.63 -8.03 -48.18
C LYS A 289 0.68 -6.97 -49.32
N PRO A 290 1.79 -6.18 -49.48
CA PRO A 290 2.61 -5.41 -48.52
C PRO A 290 3.10 -4.00 -49.06
N GLY A 291 3.83 -3.23 -48.23
CA GLY A 291 4.74 -2.12 -48.63
C GLY A 291 4.22 -0.70 -48.29
N MET A 292 5.00 0.31 -47.88
CA MET A 292 6.43 0.56 -47.95
C MET A 292 6.79 1.74 -47.01
N LYS A 293 8.00 1.72 -46.42
CA LYS A 293 8.60 2.77 -45.58
C LYS A 293 9.06 3.99 -46.40
N ARG A 294 9.04 5.20 -45.80
CA ARG A 294 9.91 6.40 -45.99
C ARG A 294 9.51 7.40 -44.88
N LYS A 295 10.31 7.75 -43.86
CA LYS A 295 11.60 8.45 -43.70
C LYS A 295 11.57 9.96 -44.03
N LEU A 296 11.69 10.72 -42.93
CA LEU A 296 12.21 12.06 -42.64
C LEU A 296 13.00 12.78 -43.76
N ASP A 297 12.76 14.09 -43.94
CA ASP A 297 13.78 15.15 -43.82
C ASP A 297 13.18 16.57 -43.97
N GLU A 298 13.93 17.49 -43.36
CA GLU A 298 13.73 18.89 -42.98
C GLU A 298 13.46 19.88 -44.13
N LEU A 299 12.79 21.00 -43.81
CA LEU A 299 13.11 22.30 -44.41
C LEU A 299 13.02 23.42 -43.34
N LEU A 300 14.11 24.19 -43.30
CA LEU A 300 14.43 25.29 -42.41
C LEU A 300 13.67 26.59 -42.74
N GLU A 301 13.40 27.34 -41.67
CA GLU A 301 13.48 28.80 -41.50
C GLU A 301 12.72 29.74 -42.47
N THR A 302 11.84 30.56 -41.88
CA THR A 302 11.97 32.02 -42.01
C THR A 302 11.42 32.73 -40.78
N LYS A 303 12.23 33.66 -40.27
CA LYS A 303 12.04 34.49 -39.08
C LYS A 303 10.84 35.42 -39.22
N GLU A 304 10.12 35.63 -38.12
CA GLU A 304 9.68 36.98 -37.74
C GLU A 304 9.68 37.12 -36.21
N ASN A 305 10.19 38.26 -35.78
CA ASN A 305 10.60 38.62 -34.44
C ASN A 305 9.47 39.43 -33.79
N CYS A 306 9.05 39.10 -32.57
CA CYS A 306 8.39 40.07 -31.69
C CYS A 306 8.74 39.80 -30.23
N ASP A 307 9.70 40.59 -29.75
CA ASP A 307 9.97 40.81 -28.33
C ASP A 307 8.76 41.48 -27.67
N ALA A 308 8.33 40.94 -26.53
CA ALA A 308 7.65 41.71 -25.50
C ALA A 308 7.96 41.09 -24.13
N SER A 309 8.96 41.65 -23.47
CA SER A 309 9.11 41.55 -22.02
C SER A 309 7.97 42.32 -21.34
N SER A 310 7.31 41.69 -20.37
CA SER A 310 6.71 42.45 -19.28
C SER A 310 6.71 41.62 -18.00
N SER A 311 7.34 42.23 -17.00
CA SER A 311 7.42 41.86 -15.60
C SER A 311 6.04 41.74 -14.95
N ALA A 312 5.72 40.58 -14.38
CA ALA A 312 4.57 40.44 -13.48
C ALA A 312 5.03 40.78 -12.05
N GLN A 313 4.56 41.93 -11.55
CA GLN A 313 4.64 42.31 -10.14
C GLN A 313 3.68 41.44 -9.32
N VAL A 314 4.19 40.99 -8.18
CA VAL A 314 3.43 40.40 -7.09
C VAL A 314 2.60 41.52 -6.44
N VAL A 315 1.28 41.33 -6.34
CA VAL A 315 0.42 42.12 -5.47
C VAL A 315 -0.22 41.14 -4.50
N GLU A 316 0.18 41.27 -3.25
CA GLU A 316 -0.47 40.70 -2.08
C GLU A 316 -1.73 41.54 -1.82
N ASP A 317 -2.89 40.89 -1.68
CA ASP A 317 -4.07 41.50 -1.05
C ASP A 317 -4.61 40.47 -0.05
N ASP A 318 -4.52 40.86 1.22
CA ASP A 318 -5.06 40.20 2.41
C ASP A 318 -6.59 40.28 2.47
N ASP A 319 -7.17 39.30 3.17
CA ASP A 319 -8.44 39.35 3.91
C ASP A 319 -9.69 39.90 3.20
N ASP A 320 -10.54 39.00 2.70
CA ASP A 320 -11.99 39.17 2.91
C ASP A 320 -12.72 37.83 3.07
N CYS A 321 -13.14 37.56 4.31
CA CYS A 321 -13.93 36.40 4.69
C CYS A 321 -15.41 36.79 4.57
N THR A 322 -16.01 36.63 3.39
CA THR A 322 -17.45 36.87 3.22
C THR A 322 -18.26 35.66 3.68
N MET A 323 -18.82 35.78 4.88
CA MET A 323 -19.92 34.95 5.40
C MET A 323 -21.18 35.24 4.59
N LEU A 324 -21.72 34.23 3.87
CA LEU A 324 -23.04 34.33 3.25
C LEU A 324 -24.10 33.88 4.25
N ASP A 325 -24.65 34.86 4.98
CA ASP A 325 -25.87 34.70 5.76
C ASP A 325 -27.07 34.40 4.84
N GLY A 326 -27.71 33.26 5.08
CA GLY A 326 -28.91 32.83 4.38
C GLY A 326 -30.11 33.74 4.69
N ASN A 327 -30.81 34.20 3.65
CA ASN A 327 -32.08 34.88 3.79
C ASN A 327 -33.25 33.91 3.48
N PRO A 328 -34.12 33.57 4.46
CA PRO A 328 -35.19 32.61 4.31
C PRO A 328 -36.45 33.28 3.75
N ALA A 329 -36.49 33.49 2.43
CA ALA A 329 -37.74 33.82 1.75
C ALA A 329 -37.63 33.40 0.29
N LEU A 330 -38.21 32.24 -0.05
CA LEU A 330 -38.89 31.93 -1.33
C LEU A 330 -39.32 30.45 -1.34
N ILE A 331 -40.10 30.03 -0.35
CA ILE A 331 -41.00 28.88 -0.47
C ILE A 331 -42.37 29.42 -0.88
N LYS A 332 -42.77 29.23 -2.14
CA LYS A 332 -44.18 29.06 -2.57
C LYS A 332 -44.31 28.70 -4.06
N LYS A 333 -44.54 27.41 -4.30
CA LYS A 333 -45.57 26.79 -5.17
C LYS A 333 -46.00 27.50 -6.47
N LYS A 334 -45.81 26.78 -7.60
CA LYS A 334 -46.79 26.56 -8.71
C LYS A 334 -46.15 25.55 -9.70
N ARG A 335 -46.54 24.26 -9.74
CA ARG A 335 -47.75 23.59 -10.28
C ARG A 335 -47.83 23.60 -11.81
N LEU A 336 -47.63 22.40 -12.38
CA LEU A 336 -48.11 21.82 -13.64
C LEU A 336 -48.61 22.77 -14.75
N GLN A 337 -47.93 22.70 -15.90
CA GLN A 337 -48.51 22.25 -17.17
C GLN A 337 -47.47 21.48 -17.96
#